data_AF-A0A9D4QKV5-F1
#
_entry.id   AF-A0A9D4QKV5-F1
#
_cell.length_a   1.000
_cell.length_b   1.000
_cell.length_c   1.000
_cell.angle_alpha   90.00
_cell.angle_beta   90.00
_cell.angle_gamma   90.00
#
_symmetry.space_group_name_H-M   'P 1'
#
loop_
_entity.id
_entity.type
_entity.pdbx_description
1 polymer ?
#
loop_
_entity_poly.entity_id
_entity_poly.type
_entity_poly.pdbx_seq_one_letter_code
_entity_poly.pdbx_strand_id
1 'polypeptide(L)'
;MVDDACNKLRGTYLGIVNRGISPLALNPSTSIKVYNSAVIPKALYGCELWTSISADDIIKLERSHRFCLKHIQGLPRNTATNFTLCAIHAVPMETIVDYRKLVFSRTTL
;
A
#
# COMPACT_ATOMS: atom_id res chain seq x y z
N MET A 1 -14.69 -5.58 4.06
CA MET A 1 -13.39 -6.23 3.73
C MET A 1 -12.36 -5.21 3.25
N VAL A 2 -12.68 -4.43 2.21
CA VAL A 2 -11.75 -3.42 1.68
C VAL A 2 -11.51 -2.27 2.66
N ASP A 3 -12.55 -1.81 3.39
CA ASP A 3 -12.37 -0.79 4.42
C ASP A 3 -11.47 -1.27 5.58
N ASP A 4 -11.56 -2.55 5.96
CA ASP A 4 -10.66 -3.17 6.94
C ASP A 4 -9.22 -3.23 6.42
N ALA A 5 -9.02 -3.62 5.15
CA ALA A 5 -7.71 -3.57 4.51
C ALA A 5 -7.15 -2.13 4.48
N CYS A 6 -7.97 -1.14 4.15
CA CYS A 6 -7.61 0.28 4.18
C CYS A 6 -7.18 0.74 5.58
N ASN A 7 -7.93 0.33 6.61
CA ASN A 7 -7.63 0.64 8.01
C ASN A 7 -6.35 -0.05 8.48
N LYS A 8 -6.15 -1.32 8.13
CA LYS A 8 -4.90 -2.06 8.40
C LYS A 8 -3.71 -1.43 7.72
N LEU A 9 -3.87 -0.95 6.48
CA LEU A 9 -2.81 -0.31 5.70
C LEU A 9 -2.36 0.99 6.37
N ARG A 10 -3.29 1.91 6.64
CA ARG A 10 -2.97 3.18 7.33
C ARG A 10 -2.51 2.95 8.77
N GLY A 11 -3.21 2.11 9.52
CA GLY A 11 -2.92 1.84 10.93
C GLY A 11 -1.57 1.18 11.14
N THR A 12 -1.22 0.18 10.31
CA THR A 12 0.10 -0.46 10.37
C THR A 12 1.20 0.51 9.98
N TYR A 13 0.99 1.29 8.92
CA TYR A 13 1.96 2.31 8.51
C TYR A 13 2.21 3.35 9.62
N LEU A 14 1.16 3.96 10.15
CA LEU A 14 1.27 4.95 11.23
C LEU A 14 1.85 4.34 12.51
N GLY A 15 1.53 3.09 12.82
CA GLY A 15 2.12 2.37 13.94
C GLY A 15 3.63 2.16 13.79
N ILE A 16 4.13 1.94 12.58
CA ILE A 16 5.56 1.84 12.28
C ILE A 16 6.22 3.22 12.37
N VAL A 17 5.60 4.25 11.78
CA VAL A 17 6.12 5.62 11.78
C VAL A 17 6.26 6.17 13.20
N ASN A 18 5.24 5.98 14.04
CA ASN A 18 5.23 6.46 15.43
C ASN A 18 6.26 5.75 16.33
N ARG A 19 6.89 4.65 15.88
CA ARG A 19 7.93 3.92 16.61
C ARG A 19 9.36 4.30 16.22
N GLY A 20 9.54 5.41 15.50
CA GLY A 20 10.86 5.98 15.18
C GLY A 20 11.24 5.93 13.69
N ILE A 21 10.39 5.34 12.84
CA ILE A 21 10.55 5.39 11.38
C ILE A 21 9.86 6.66 10.85
N SER A 22 10.33 7.82 11.31
CA SER A 22 9.80 9.10 10.82
C SER A 22 10.19 9.29 9.35
N PRO A 23 9.27 9.74 8.48
CA PRO A 23 9.57 9.99 7.06
C PRO A 23 10.66 11.06 6.84
N LEU A 24 10.99 11.86 7.85
CA LEU A 24 12.09 12.83 7.81
C LEU A 24 13.41 12.26 8.34
N ALA A 25 13.39 11.12 9.04
CA ALA A 25 14.58 10.50 9.62
C ALA A 25 15.15 9.38 8.72
N LEU A 26 14.31 8.77 7.88
CA LEU A 26 14.69 7.68 6.98
C LEU A 26 14.57 8.08 5.52
N ASN A 27 15.55 7.67 4.73
CA ASN A 27 15.51 7.82 3.27
C ASN A 27 14.19 7.19 2.72
N PRO A 28 13.43 7.88 1.86
CA PRO A 28 12.21 7.35 1.24
C PRO A 28 12.36 5.96 0.63
N SER A 29 13.52 5.64 0.03
CA SER A 29 13.87 4.34 -0.54
C SER A 29 13.99 3.22 0.51
N THR A 30 14.30 3.55 1.76
CA THR A 30 14.30 2.57 2.87
C THR A 30 12.91 2.41 3.43
N SER A 31 12.20 3.52 3.63
CA SER A 31 10.82 3.54 4.11
C SER A 31 9.87 2.77 3.19
N ILE A 32 10.03 2.86 1.87
CA ILE A 32 9.23 2.07 0.92
C ILE A 32 9.51 0.57 1.01
N LYS A 33 10.76 0.15 1.28
CA LYS A 33 11.09 -1.26 1.50
C LYS A 33 10.38 -1.81 2.73
N VAL A 34 10.39 -1.05 3.83
CA VAL A 34 9.66 -1.41 5.07
C VAL A 34 8.15 -1.46 4.82
N TYR A 35 7.63 -0.48 4.07
CA TYR A 35 6.22 -0.46 3.68
C TYR A 35 5.83 -1.71 2.87
N ASN A 36 6.64 -2.08 1.88
CA ASN A 36 6.40 -3.26 1.04
C ASN A 36 6.58 -4.58 1.79
N SER A 37 7.49 -4.65 2.78
CA SER A 37 7.76 -5.88 3.52
C SER A 37 6.81 -6.12 4.70
N ALA A 38 6.30 -5.07 5.35
CA ALA A 38 5.50 -5.19 6.56
C ALA A 38 4.04 -4.70 6.38
N VAL A 39 3.83 -3.56 5.73
CA VAL A 39 2.50 -2.92 5.65
C VAL A 39 1.64 -3.61 4.58
N ILE A 40 2.16 -3.76 3.36
CA ILE A 40 1.43 -4.38 2.25
C ILE A 40 0.98 -5.80 2.59
N PRO A 41 1.85 -6.71 3.09
CA PRO A 41 1.43 -8.08 3.39
C PRO A 41 0.39 -8.18 4.48
N LYS A 42 0.47 -7.33 5.50
CA LYS A 42 -0.50 -7.32 6.60
C LYS A 42 -1.86 -6.75 6.17
N ALA A 43 -1.87 -5.73 5.32
CA ALA A 43 -3.10 -5.12 4.84
C ALA A 43 -3.84 -5.99 3.81
N LEU A 44 -3.09 -6.64 2.92
CA LEU A 44 -3.62 -7.46 1.82
C LEU A 44 -3.63 -8.96 2.15
N TYR A 45 -3.58 -9.32 3.43
CA TYR A 45 -3.70 -10.72 3.82
C TYR A 45 -5.09 -11.26 3.44
N GLY A 46 -5.13 -12.32 2.62
CA GLY A 46 -6.37 -12.90 2.13
C GLY A 46 -7.03 -12.13 0.99
N CYS A 47 -6.29 -11.21 0.32
CA CYS A 47 -6.82 -10.50 -0.84
C CYS A 47 -7.03 -11.40 -2.06
N GLU A 48 -6.39 -12.57 -2.06
CA GLU A 48 -6.49 -13.58 -3.10
C GLU A 48 -7.91 -14.13 -3.24
N LEU A 49 -8.66 -14.14 -2.13
CA LEU A 49 -10.05 -14.62 -2.05
C LEU A 49 -11.08 -13.55 -2.41
N TRP A 50 -10.66 -12.33 -2.78
CA TRP A 50 -11.57 -11.25 -3.14
C TRP A 50 -12.13 -11.46 -4.55
N THR A 51 -13.31 -12.07 -4.65
CA THR A 51 -13.93 -12.43 -5.94
C THR A 51 -14.74 -11.31 -6.59
N SER A 52 -15.30 -10.38 -5.81
CA SER A 52 -16.20 -9.33 -6.29
C SER A 52 -15.81 -7.94 -5.77
N ILE A 53 -14.58 -7.51 -6.07
CA ILE A 53 -14.14 -6.15 -5.78
C ILE A 53 -14.68 -5.17 -6.82
N SER A 54 -15.31 -4.10 -6.35
CA SER A 54 -15.78 -3.02 -7.22
C SER A 54 -14.65 -2.05 -7.57
N ALA A 55 -14.83 -1.27 -8.65
CA ALA A 55 -13.89 -0.20 -8.98
C ALA A 55 -13.77 0.83 -7.83
N ASP A 56 -14.87 1.12 -7.13
CA ASP A 56 -14.87 2.03 -5.97
C ASP A 56 -14.02 1.50 -4.81
N ASP A 57 -14.02 0.19 -4.60
CA ASP A 57 -13.19 -0.45 -3.59
C ASP A 57 -11.69 -0.33 -3.91
N ILE A 58 -11.32 -0.55 -5.18
CA ILE A 58 -9.94 -0.34 -5.64
C ILE A 58 -9.54 1.12 -5.43
N ILE A 59 -10.40 2.07 -5.76
CA ILE A 59 -10.15 3.50 -5.56
C ILE A 59 -9.95 3.84 -4.08
N LYS A 60 -10.73 3.25 -3.16
CA LYS A 60 -10.55 3.44 -1.71
C LYS A 60 -9.20 2.89 -1.24
N LEU A 61 -8.82 1.71 -1.71
CA LEU A 61 -7.54 1.08 -1.37
C LEU A 61 -6.36 1.89 -1.91
N GLU A 62 -6.47 2.38 -3.14
CA GLU A 62 -5.48 3.26 -3.79
C GLU A 62 -5.36 4.61 -3.07
N ARG A 63 -6.48 5.20 -2.60
CA ARG A 63 -6.43 6.41 -1.75
C ARG A 63 -5.68 6.16 -0.43
N SER A 64 -5.87 4.98 0.16
CA SER A 64 -5.17 4.57 1.39
C SER A 64 -3.68 4.34 1.16
N HIS A 65 -3.34 3.70 0.04
CA HIS A 65 -1.98 3.50 -0.42
C HIS A 65 -1.24 4.82 -0.61
N ARG A 66 -1.80 5.71 -1.43
CA ARG A 66 -1.21 7.02 -1.74
C ARG A 66 -1.05 7.91 -0.52
N PHE A 67 -1.97 7.82 0.45
CA PHE A 67 -1.79 8.51 1.73
C PHE A 67 -0.47 8.12 2.40
N CYS A 68 -0.17 6.82 2.48
CA CYS A 68 1.07 6.33 3.08
C CYS A 68 2.29 6.71 2.24
N LEU A 69 2.22 6.57 0.91
CA LEU A 69 3.34 6.90 0.02
C LEU A 69 3.69 8.40 0.04
N LYS A 70 2.69 9.27 0.06
CA LYS A 70 2.90 10.71 0.20
C LYS A 70 3.56 11.04 1.53
N HIS A 71 3.10 10.39 2.60
CA HIS A 71 3.69 10.56 3.93
C HIS A 71 5.15 10.08 3.96
N ILE A 72 5.49 8.94 3.33
CA ILE A 72 6.87 8.44 3.20
C ILE A 72 7.79 9.46 2.52
N GLN A 73 7.27 10.16 1.51
CA GLN A 73 8.05 11.10 0.69
C GLN A 73 7.99 12.55 1.21
N GLY A 74 7.23 12.85 2.26
CA GLY A 74 7.00 14.22 2.71
C GLY A 74 6.22 15.08 1.70
N LEU A 75 5.42 14.45 0.83
CA LEU A 75 4.68 15.15 -0.22
C LEU A 75 3.36 15.75 0.30
N PRO A 76 2.93 16.90 -0.25
CA PRO A 76 1.65 17.48 0.12
C PRO A 76 0.47 16.59 -0.32
N ARG A 77 -0.67 16.75 0.36
CA ARG A 77 -1.88 15.95 0.13
C ARG A 77 -2.34 15.96 -1.33
N ASN A 78 -2.14 17.08 -2.03
CA ASN A 78 -2.64 17.31 -3.39
C ASN A 78 -1.67 16.87 -4.50
N THR A 79 -0.56 16.22 -4.18
CA THR A 79 0.38 15.72 -5.19
C THR A 79 -0.28 14.72 -6.13
N ALA A 80 0.05 14.81 -7.42
CA ALA A 80 -0.42 13.90 -8.45
C ALA A 80 -0.07 12.43 -8.15
N THR A 81 -0.98 11.52 -8.48
CA THR A 81 -0.81 10.08 -8.25
C THR A 81 0.42 9.54 -8.96
N ASN A 82 0.57 9.82 -10.26
CA ASN A 82 1.68 9.30 -11.06
C ASN A 82 3.03 9.72 -10.48
N PHE A 83 3.16 10.98 -10.09
CA PHE A 83 4.38 11.47 -9.44
C PHE A 83 4.66 10.72 -8.12
N THR A 84 3.63 10.55 -7.28
CA THR A 84 3.75 9.83 -6.00
C THR A 84 4.24 8.39 -6.19
N LEU A 85 3.78 7.70 -7.22
CA LEU A 85 4.18 6.32 -7.51
C LEU A 85 5.59 6.26 -8.13
N CYS A 86 5.85 7.07 -9.16
CA CYS A 86 7.11 7.05 -9.89
C CYS A 86 8.31 7.46 -9.02
N ALA A 87 8.16 8.43 -8.13
CA ALA A 87 9.26 8.97 -7.32
C ALA A 87 9.95 7.95 -6.39
N ILE A 88 9.27 6.85 -6.06
CA ILE A 88 9.79 5.79 -5.18
C ILE A 88 9.64 4.39 -5.80
N HIS A 89 9.41 4.32 -7.11
CA HIS A 89 9.17 3.08 -7.85
C HIS A 89 8.07 2.19 -7.22
N ALA A 90 7.00 2.82 -6.71
CA ALA A 90 5.83 2.11 -6.22
C ALA A 90 4.88 1.77 -7.37
N VAL A 91 4.11 0.71 -7.18
CA VAL A 91 3.11 0.23 -8.15
C VAL A 91 1.69 0.54 -7.64
N PRO A 92 0.71 0.74 -8.53
CA PRO A 92 -0.69 0.90 -8.14
C PRO A 92 -1.17 -0.31 -7.32
N MET A 93 -2.10 -0.05 -6.41
CA MET A 93 -2.61 -1.07 -5.51
C MET A 93 -3.35 -2.20 -6.23
N GLU A 94 -4.06 -1.87 -7.31
CA GLU A 94 -4.70 -2.85 -8.20
C GLU A 94 -3.68 -3.89 -8.69
N THR A 95 -2.53 -3.43 -9.20
CA THR A 95 -1.44 -4.30 -9.68
C THR A 95 -0.90 -5.21 -8.58
N ILE A 96 -0.81 -4.73 -7.34
CA ILE A 96 -0.36 -5.55 -6.19
C ILE A 96 -1.38 -6.66 -5.89
N VAL A 97 -2.66 -6.34 -5.90
CA VAL A 97 -3.74 -7.32 -5.64
C VAL A 97 -3.78 -8.37 -6.75
N ASP A 98 -3.70 -7.93 -8.01
CA ASP A 98 -3.69 -8.84 -9.16
C ASP A 98 -2.47 -9.76 -9.14
N TYR A 99 -1.29 -9.23 -8.84
CA TYR A 99 -0.08 -10.03 -8.69
C TYR A 99 -0.25 -11.11 -7.62
N ARG A 100 -0.84 -10.79 -6.46
CA ARG A 100 -1.08 -11.77 -5.39
C ARG A 100 -2.07 -12.86 -5.81
N LYS A 101 -3.16 -12.49 -6.48
CA LYS A 101 -4.12 -13.45 -7.04
C LYS A 101 -3.45 -14.40 -8.04
N LEU A 102 -2.63 -13.86 -8.94
CA LEU A 102 -1.90 -14.67 -9.93
C LEU A 102 -0.93 -15.65 -9.27
N VAL A 103 -0.17 -15.20 -8.26
CA VAL A 103 0.76 -16.06 -7.51
C VAL A 103 0.02 -17.19 -6.81
N PHE A 104 -1.10 -16.89 -6.15
CA PHE A 104 -1.91 -17.89 -5.45
C PHE A 104 -2.45 -18.95 -6.41
N SER A 105 -3.05 -18.54 -7.52
CA SER A 105 -3.55 -19.45 -8.55
C SER A 105 -2.47 -20.37 -9.12
N ARG A 106 -1.22 -19.87 -9.24
CA ARG A 106 -0.08 -20.67 -9.72
C ARG A 106 0.36 -21.74 -8.71
N THR A 107 0.30 -21.45 -7.41
CA THR A 107 0.71 -22.39 -6.36
C THR A 107 -0.33 -23.46 -6.00
N THR A 108 -1.59 -23.26 -6.38
CA THR A 108 -2.69 -24.21 -6.13
C THR A 108 -2.93 -25.20 -7.28
N LEU A 109 -2.16 -25.10 -8.38
CA LEU A 109 -2.11 -26.05 -9.49
C LEU A 109 -0.85 -26.91 -9.37
#